data_AF-A0A2M6YA03-F1
#
_entry.id   AF-A0A2M6YA03-F1
#
_cell.length_a   1.000
_cell.length_b   1.000
_cell.length_c   1.000
_cell.angle_alpha   90.00
_cell.angle_beta   90.00
_cell.angle_gamma   90.00
#
_symmetry.space_group_name_H-M   'P 1'
#
loop_
_entity.id
_entity.type
_entity.pdbx_description
1 polymer ?
#
loop_
_entity_poly.entity_id
_entity_poly.type
_entity_poly.pdbx_seq_one_letter_code
_entity_poly.pdbx_strand_id
1 'polypeptide(L)'
;MKFGDNDNLSAMVANLIDADLLVLLTDVAGLYTADPRHDPAAKLIPRVDKIEAAVEQLAQESTNRQGTGGMITKIEAAKLATSSGTNVIIVNGREPDILLRIERGENPGTFFPAQVNNMESKKRWMLSGLASKGRIMIDEGATLALKEQNKSLLPAGVVEVKGNFQRGDIVDILSEDGNPVGCGISNYGFAEIAKIEGEHSDKISSLLGHDYGDEVIHRNNMVVF
;
A
#
# COMPACT_ATOMS: atom_id res chain seq x y z
N MET A 1 -20.43 -1.07 -11.41
CA MET A 1 -19.43 -0.96 -10.32
C MET A 1 -19.17 -2.36 -9.78
N LYS A 2 -17.90 -2.81 -9.71
CA LYS A 2 -17.53 -4.15 -9.24
C LYS A 2 -17.10 -4.07 -7.77
N PHE A 3 -17.67 -4.89 -6.89
CA PHE A 3 -17.41 -4.82 -5.44
C PHE A 3 -15.98 -5.21 -5.04
N GLY A 4 -15.31 -6.10 -5.78
CA GLY A 4 -13.91 -6.46 -5.52
C GLY A 4 -12.89 -5.33 -5.75
N ASP A 5 -13.27 -4.28 -6.49
CA ASP A 5 -12.43 -3.09 -6.69
C ASP A 5 -12.29 -2.27 -5.40
N ASN A 6 -13.32 -2.29 -4.55
CA ASN A 6 -13.34 -1.54 -3.30
C ASN A 6 -12.41 -2.16 -2.24
N ASP A 7 -12.18 -3.48 -2.25
CA ASP A 7 -11.25 -4.14 -1.33
C ASP A 7 -9.82 -3.60 -1.58
N ASN A 8 -9.37 -3.60 -2.82
CA ASN A 8 -8.05 -3.07 -3.20
C ASN A 8 -7.97 -1.55 -3.03
N LEU A 9 -9.02 -0.81 -3.37
CA LEU A 9 -9.09 0.64 -3.13
C LEU A 9 -8.95 0.96 -1.64
N SER A 10 -9.62 0.19 -0.76
CA SER A 10 -9.52 0.40 0.69
C SER A 10 -8.11 0.16 1.21
N ALA A 11 -7.39 -0.83 0.68
CA ALA A 11 -5.98 -1.06 0.99
C ALA A 11 -5.10 0.09 0.51
N MET A 12 -5.34 0.63 -0.69
CA MET A 12 -4.62 1.81 -1.18
C MET A 12 -4.88 3.04 -0.32
N VAL A 13 -6.13 3.30 0.07
CA VAL A 13 -6.50 4.42 0.95
C VAL A 13 -5.86 4.24 2.32
N ALA A 14 -5.92 3.04 2.90
CA ALA A 14 -5.31 2.75 4.20
C ALA A 14 -3.80 3.01 4.18
N ASN A 15 -3.13 2.64 3.08
CA ASN A 15 -1.71 2.93 2.89
C ASN A 15 -1.44 4.43 2.66
N LEU A 16 -2.34 5.14 1.96
CA LEU A 16 -2.21 6.58 1.68
C LEU A 16 -2.30 7.41 2.97
N ILE A 17 -3.15 7.01 3.91
CA ILE A 17 -3.36 7.72 5.18
C ILE A 17 -2.52 7.17 6.33
N ASP A 18 -1.62 6.22 6.08
CA ASP A 18 -0.83 5.50 7.09
C ASP A 18 -1.71 4.91 8.21
N ALA A 19 -2.79 4.22 7.85
CA ALA A 19 -3.71 3.64 8.82
C ALA A 19 -3.03 2.54 9.66
N ASP A 20 -3.28 2.55 10.97
CA ASP A 20 -2.82 1.47 11.86
C ASP A 20 -3.54 0.14 11.59
N LEU A 21 -4.79 0.21 11.12
CA LEU A 21 -5.67 -0.93 10.90
C LEU A 21 -6.66 -0.67 9.75
N LEU A 22 -6.74 -1.62 8.82
CA LEU A 22 -7.80 -1.74 7.83
C LEU A 22 -8.78 -2.84 8.25
N VAL A 23 -10.07 -2.49 8.34
CA VAL A 23 -11.14 -3.45 8.66
C VAL A 23 -11.94 -3.76 7.40
N LEU A 24 -11.88 -5.00 6.93
CA LEU A 24 -12.67 -5.51 5.81
C LEU A 24 -13.94 -6.18 6.33
N LEU A 25 -15.05 -5.45 6.28
CA LEU A 25 -16.37 -5.94 6.67
C LEU A 25 -16.97 -6.79 5.53
N THR A 26 -17.29 -8.06 5.82
CA THR A 26 -17.82 -9.02 4.84
C THR A 26 -19.05 -9.75 5.38
N ASP A 27 -19.63 -10.66 4.60
CA ASP A 27 -20.78 -11.50 4.96
C ASP A 27 -20.40 -12.85 5.62
N VAL A 28 -19.09 -13.11 5.81
CA VAL A 28 -18.53 -14.32 6.45
C VAL A 28 -17.66 -13.91 7.65
N ALA A 29 -17.43 -14.81 8.60
CA ALA A 29 -16.68 -14.45 9.82
C ALA A 29 -15.20 -14.12 9.59
N GLY A 30 -14.61 -14.59 8.48
CA GLY A 30 -13.20 -14.42 8.15
C GLY A 30 -12.73 -15.50 7.18
N LEU A 31 -11.45 -15.80 7.19
CA LEU A 31 -10.85 -16.90 6.42
C LEU A 31 -11.02 -18.22 7.18
N TYR A 32 -11.45 -19.27 6.48
CA TYR A 32 -11.61 -20.61 7.05
C TYR A 32 -10.61 -21.61 6.46
N THR A 33 -10.39 -22.72 7.17
CA THR A 33 -9.57 -23.85 6.69
C THR A 33 -10.19 -24.61 5.50
N ALA A 34 -11.49 -24.42 5.26
CA ALA A 34 -12.27 -24.94 4.13
C ALA A 34 -13.57 -24.11 4.04
N ASP A 35 -14.37 -24.26 2.98
CA ASP A 35 -15.68 -23.57 2.92
C ASP A 35 -16.66 -24.13 3.98
N PRO A 36 -17.04 -23.35 5.01
CA PRO A 36 -17.90 -23.83 6.09
C PRO A 36 -19.33 -24.16 5.66
N ARG A 37 -19.73 -23.82 4.43
CA ARG A 37 -21.02 -24.21 3.84
C ARG A 37 -21.02 -25.67 3.36
N HIS A 38 -19.85 -26.20 3.06
CA HIS A 38 -19.67 -27.53 2.47
C HIS A 38 -18.93 -28.49 3.41
N ASP A 39 -18.03 -27.97 4.24
CA ASP A 39 -17.29 -28.74 5.24
C ASP A 39 -17.68 -28.31 6.66
N PRO A 40 -18.46 -29.13 7.39
CA PRO A 40 -18.81 -28.86 8.79
C PRO A 40 -17.60 -28.83 9.74
N ALA A 41 -16.46 -29.40 9.33
CA ALA A 41 -15.22 -29.37 10.10
C ALA A 41 -14.38 -28.11 9.84
N ALA A 42 -14.79 -27.23 8.93
CA ALA A 42 -14.11 -25.98 8.63
C ALA A 42 -14.00 -25.10 9.89
N LYS A 43 -12.80 -24.60 10.16
CA LYS A 43 -12.52 -23.73 11.31
C LYS A 43 -12.12 -22.34 10.84
N LEU A 44 -12.59 -21.33 11.56
CA LEU A 44 -12.13 -19.95 11.38
C LEU A 44 -10.65 -19.89 11.74
N ILE A 45 -9.86 -19.26 10.88
CA ILE A 45 -8.45 -18.98 11.13
C ILE A 45 -8.39 -17.63 11.86
N PRO A 46 -7.98 -17.58 13.13
CA PRO A 46 -8.02 -16.35 13.91
C PRO A 46 -6.90 -15.38 13.52
N ARG A 47 -5.78 -15.90 13.01
CA ARG A 47 -4.60 -15.12 12.68
C ARG A 47 -3.83 -15.75 11.52
N VAL A 48 -3.36 -14.92 10.60
CA VAL A 48 -2.50 -15.31 9.49
C VAL A 48 -1.25 -14.44 9.52
N ASP A 49 -0.16 -14.97 10.07
CA ASP A 49 1.09 -14.22 10.19
C ASP A 49 1.77 -13.93 8.85
N LYS A 50 1.52 -14.71 7.79
CA LYS A 50 2.04 -14.48 6.44
C LYS A 50 1.05 -14.97 5.40
N ILE A 51 0.81 -14.16 4.37
CA ILE A 51 -0.04 -14.53 3.24
C ILE A 51 0.84 -15.24 2.19
N GLU A 52 0.96 -16.55 2.33
CA GLU A 52 1.70 -17.44 1.42
C GLU A 52 0.74 -18.16 0.46
N ALA A 53 1.28 -18.91 -0.50
CA ALA A 53 0.49 -19.60 -1.53
C ALA A 53 -0.62 -20.50 -0.94
N ALA A 54 -0.39 -21.11 0.22
CA ALA A 54 -1.42 -21.92 0.90
C ALA A 54 -2.62 -21.09 1.36
N VAL A 55 -2.40 -19.85 1.84
CA VAL A 55 -3.48 -18.93 2.25
C VAL A 55 -4.26 -18.45 1.03
N GLU A 56 -3.56 -18.14 -0.06
CA GLU A 56 -4.17 -17.75 -1.33
C GLU A 56 -5.01 -18.91 -1.91
N GLN A 57 -4.53 -20.15 -1.78
CA GLN A 57 -5.27 -21.34 -2.20
C GLN A 57 -6.54 -21.55 -1.37
N LEU A 58 -6.48 -21.40 -0.04
CA LEU A 58 -7.67 -21.45 0.82
C LEU A 58 -8.72 -20.41 0.41
N ALA A 59 -8.27 -19.21 0.02
CA ALA A 59 -9.14 -18.14 -0.46
C ALA A 59 -9.80 -18.48 -1.80
N GLN A 60 -9.08 -19.18 -2.68
CA GLN A 60 -9.60 -19.66 -3.96
C GLN A 60 -10.65 -20.76 -3.76
N GLU A 61 -10.38 -21.73 -2.90
CA GLU A 61 -11.27 -22.86 -2.63
C GLU A 61 -12.56 -22.46 -1.91
N SER A 62 -12.55 -21.32 -1.20
CA SER A 62 -13.73 -20.75 -0.54
C SER A 62 -14.60 -19.87 -1.46
N THR A 63 -14.28 -19.79 -2.76
CA THR A 63 -15.01 -18.96 -3.72
C THR A 63 -16.24 -19.67 -4.27
N ASN A 64 -17.43 -19.25 -3.86
CA ASN A 64 -18.67 -19.64 -4.53
C ASN A 64 -18.87 -18.87 -5.85
N ARG A 65 -19.42 -19.53 -6.88
CA ARG A 65 -19.74 -18.97 -8.22
C ARG A 65 -20.76 -17.81 -8.24
N GLN A 66 -21.28 -17.38 -7.09
CA GLN A 66 -22.27 -16.30 -6.98
C GLN A 66 -21.74 -15.16 -6.10
N GLY A 67 -20.96 -14.27 -6.70
CA GLY A 67 -20.53 -13.03 -6.06
C GLY A 67 -19.29 -12.43 -6.73
N THR A 68 -19.38 -11.19 -7.20
CA THR A 68 -18.28 -10.42 -7.78
C THR A 68 -17.50 -9.69 -6.67
N GLY A 69 -16.78 -10.44 -5.82
CA GLY A 69 -15.95 -9.89 -4.72
C GLY A 69 -15.68 -10.89 -3.58
N GLY A 70 -15.07 -12.04 -3.91
CA GLY A 70 -14.90 -13.18 -3.00
C GLY A 70 -13.82 -13.04 -1.92
N MET A 71 -13.47 -14.15 -1.26
CA MET A 71 -12.38 -14.18 -0.27
C MET A 71 -11.02 -13.85 -0.91
N ILE A 72 -10.82 -14.23 -2.18
CA ILE A 72 -9.60 -13.92 -2.95
C ILE A 72 -9.28 -12.41 -2.91
N THR A 73 -10.24 -11.54 -3.24
CA THR A 73 -9.99 -10.08 -3.32
C THR A 73 -9.67 -9.47 -1.96
N LYS A 74 -10.19 -10.05 -0.88
CA LYS A 74 -9.89 -9.62 0.50
C LYS A 74 -8.50 -10.05 0.93
N ILE A 75 -8.06 -11.23 0.52
CA ILE A 75 -6.69 -11.70 0.75
C ILE A 75 -5.69 -10.88 -0.08
N GLU A 76 -6.02 -10.51 -1.32
CA GLU A 76 -5.21 -9.59 -2.14
C GLU A 76 -5.08 -8.20 -1.47
N ALA A 77 -6.20 -7.62 -1.04
CA ALA A 77 -6.21 -6.35 -0.31
C ALA A 77 -5.43 -6.45 1.02
N ALA A 78 -5.60 -7.55 1.76
CA ALA A 78 -4.87 -7.80 2.99
C ALA A 78 -3.37 -7.91 2.75
N LYS A 79 -2.94 -8.56 1.66
CA LYS A 79 -1.54 -8.65 1.24
C LYS A 79 -0.97 -7.28 0.88
N LEU A 80 -1.73 -6.46 0.16
CA LEU A 80 -1.31 -5.10 -0.20
C LEU A 80 -1.16 -4.19 1.03
N ALA A 81 -2.10 -4.25 1.97
CA ALA A 81 -2.06 -3.44 3.18
C ALA A 81 -0.97 -3.91 4.16
N THR A 82 -0.88 -5.21 4.43
CA THR A 82 0.11 -5.76 5.39
C THR A 82 1.55 -5.67 4.94
N SER A 83 1.81 -5.74 3.63
CA SER A 83 3.15 -5.47 3.07
C SER A 83 3.56 -4.00 3.20
N SER A 84 2.60 -3.11 3.37
CA SER A 84 2.79 -1.66 3.49
C SER A 84 2.73 -1.17 4.95
N GLY A 85 2.70 -2.09 5.92
CA GLY A 85 2.75 -1.77 7.35
C GLY A 85 1.39 -1.58 8.03
N THR A 86 0.30 -1.78 7.30
CA THR A 86 -1.06 -1.66 7.83
C THR A 86 -1.54 -3.02 8.35
N ASN A 87 -2.01 -3.09 9.59
CA ASN A 87 -2.67 -4.32 10.07
C ASN A 87 -4.02 -4.49 9.37
N VAL A 88 -4.47 -5.72 9.17
CA VAL A 88 -5.77 -5.97 8.52
C VAL A 88 -6.58 -6.94 9.36
N ILE A 89 -7.89 -6.72 9.43
CA ILE A 89 -8.83 -7.69 9.98
C ILE A 89 -9.99 -7.90 9.02
N ILE A 90 -10.28 -9.17 8.71
CA ILE A 90 -11.48 -9.57 7.95
C ILE A 90 -12.50 -10.10 8.94
N VAL A 91 -13.69 -9.50 8.97
CA VAL A 91 -14.74 -9.85 9.95
C VAL A 91 -16.13 -9.80 9.32
N ASN A 92 -17.10 -10.48 9.94
CA ASN A 92 -18.50 -10.38 9.53
C ASN A 92 -19.07 -9.02 9.95
N GLY A 93 -19.44 -8.19 8.97
CA GLY A 93 -20.02 -6.87 9.20
C GLY A 93 -21.44 -6.88 9.75
N ARG A 94 -22.10 -8.04 9.84
CA ARG A 94 -23.43 -8.20 10.44
C ARG A 94 -23.39 -8.45 11.95
N GLU A 95 -22.21 -8.69 12.50
CA GLU A 95 -22.04 -8.87 13.95
C GLU A 95 -22.30 -7.54 14.68
N PRO A 96 -23.12 -7.53 15.76
CA PRO A 96 -23.36 -6.33 16.54
C PRO A 96 -22.07 -5.74 17.12
N ASP A 97 -21.98 -4.41 17.08
CA ASP A 97 -20.89 -3.63 17.68
C ASP A 97 -19.49 -4.05 17.25
N ILE A 98 -19.34 -4.65 16.06
CA ILE A 98 -18.10 -5.30 15.64
C ILE A 98 -16.88 -4.38 15.69
N LEU A 99 -17.05 -3.11 15.28
CA LEU A 99 -15.97 -2.11 15.31
C LEU A 99 -15.58 -1.71 16.74
N LEU A 100 -16.56 -1.57 17.64
CA LEU A 100 -16.32 -1.27 19.06
C LEU A 100 -15.61 -2.43 19.77
N ARG A 101 -15.94 -3.67 19.39
CA ARG A 101 -15.29 -4.88 19.92
C ARG A 101 -13.83 -4.97 19.47
N ILE A 102 -13.57 -4.69 18.19
CA ILE A 102 -12.20 -4.62 17.65
C ILE A 102 -11.39 -3.52 18.35
N GLU A 103 -11.98 -2.34 18.58
CA GLU A 103 -11.33 -1.24 19.29
C GLU A 103 -10.93 -1.60 20.73
N ARG A 104 -11.74 -2.43 21.40
CA ARG A 104 -11.43 -2.99 22.73
C ARG A 104 -10.39 -4.11 22.72
N GLY A 105 -9.87 -4.49 21.55
CA GLY A 105 -8.86 -5.53 21.39
C GLY A 105 -9.42 -6.95 21.21
N GLU A 106 -10.73 -7.12 20.98
CA GLU A 106 -11.26 -8.42 20.57
C GLU A 106 -10.85 -8.75 19.13
N ASN A 107 -10.60 -10.03 18.85
CA ASN A 107 -10.38 -10.52 17.48
C ASN A 107 -11.52 -11.45 17.04
N PRO A 108 -12.62 -10.89 16.51
CA PRO A 108 -13.82 -11.65 16.14
C PRO A 108 -13.75 -12.31 14.76
N GLY A 109 -12.63 -12.19 14.03
CA GLY A 109 -12.47 -12.72 12.69
C GLY A 109 -11.05 -13.22 12.41
N THR A 110 -10.51 -12.90 11.24
CA THR A 110 -9.12 -13.23 10.87
C THR A 110 -8.26 -11.98 10.90
N PHE A 111 -7.24 -11.99 11.75
CA PHE A 111 -6.26 -10.93 11.87
C PHE A 111 -5.00 -11.20 11.03
N PHE A 112 -4.56 -10.21 10.27
CA PHE A 112 -3.34 -10.23 9.48
C PHE A 112 -2.42 -9.12 10.02
N PRO A 113 -1.38 -9.46 10.79
CA PRO A 113 -0.42 -8.47 11.25
C PRO A 113 0.31 -7.86 10.06
N ALA A 114 0.66 -6.59 10.18
CA ALA A 114 1.63 -5.96 9.31
C ALA A 114 2.94 -6.78 9.29
N GLN A 115 3.47 -7.05 8.10
CA GLN A 115 4.68 -7.87 7.92
C GLN A 115 5.96 -7.12 8.26
N VAL A 116 5.85 -5.83 8.50
CA VAL A 116 6.96 -4.91 8.62
C VAL A 116 6.73 -4.01 9.81
N ASN A 117 7.68 -3.93 10.74
CA ASN A 117 7.77 -2.77 11.64
C ASN A 117 8.12 -1.57 10.73
N ASN A 118 7.12 -0.72 10.51
CA ASN A 118 6.85 -0.01 9.26
C ASN A 118 8.01 0.79 8.63
N MET A 119 8.98 1.23 9.44
CA MET A 119 10.03 2.12 8.97
C MET A 119 11.38 1.43 8.70
N GLU A 120 11.77 0.41 9.48
CA GLU A 120 13.14 -0.14 9.39
C GLU A 120 13.36 -1.16 8.27
N SER A 121 12.41 -2.07 8.01
CA SER A 121 12.62 -3.06 6.93
C SER A 121 12.28 -2.48 5.56
N LYS A 122 11.33 -1.53 5.49
CA LYS A 122 11.09 -0.71 4.29
C LYS A 122 12.36 0.07 3.94
N LYS A 123 13.01 0.66 4.96
CA LYS A 123 14.34 1.28 4.83
C LYS A 123 15.40 0.30 4.36
N ARG A 124 15.55 -0.87 4.99
CA ARG A 124 16.55 -1.89 4.58
C ARG A 124 16.34 -2.43 3.17
N TRP A 125 15.08 -2.58 2.72
CA TRP A 125 14.77 -3.03 1.38
C TRP A 125 15.05 -1.94 0.34
N MET A 126 14.64 -0.70 0.62
CA MET A 126 14.97 0.48 -0.21
C MET A 126 16.49 0.73 -0.29
N LEU A 127 17.22 0.52 0.81
CA LEU A 127 18.69 0.65 0.89
C LEU A 127 19.46 -0.47 0.19
N SER A 128 18.80 -1.58 -0.19
CA SER A 128 19.48 -2.69 -0.85
C SER A 128 19.90 -2.39 -2.29
N GLY A 129 19.33 -1.35 -2.93
CA GLY A 129 19.65 -0.93 -4.30
C GLY A 129 19.23 -1.92 -5.40
N LEU A 130 18.83 -3.15 -5.04
CA LEU A 130 18.52 -4.25 -5.96
C LEU A 130 17.14 -4.12 -6.64
N ALA A 131 16.29 -3.19 -6.18
CA ALA A 131 14.92 -3.02 -6.64
C ALA A 131 14.64 -1.66 -7.31
N SER A 132 15.64 -0.75 -7.38
CA SER A 132 15.45 0.56 -8.00
C SER A 132 15.24 0.42 -9.51
N LYS A 133 14.10 0.89 -10.00
CA LYS A 133 13.73 0.84 -11.43
C LYS A 133 13.96 2.16 -12.16
N GLY A 134 14.41 3.19 -11.45
CA GLY A 134 14.59 4.53 -11.98
C GLY A 134 15.16 5.49 -10.95
N ARG A 135 15.39 6.72 -11.40
CA ARG A 135 16.02 7.78 -10.62
C ARG A 135 15.31 9.09 -10.86
N ILE A 136 15.20 9.89 -9.81
CA ILE A 136 14.69 11.26 -9.84
C ILE A 136 15.81 12.17 -9.37
N MET A 137 16.18 13.13 -10.19
CA MET A 137 17.12 14.18 -9.86
C MET A 137 16.35 15.39 -9.35
N ILE A 138 16.81 15.97 -8.24
CA ILE A 138 16.11 17.04 -7.54
C ILE A 138 17.02 18.25 -7.33
N ASP A 139 16.41 19.43 -7.27
CA ASP A 139 17.13 20.68 -7.06
C ASP A 139 17.67 20.80 -5.62
N GLU A 140 18.47 21.84 -5.37
CA GLU A 140 19.05 22.11 -4.05
C GLU A 140 17.97 22.38 -2.99
N GLY A 141 16.88 23.08 -3.35
CA GLY A 141 15.79 23.41 -2.44
C GLY A 141 15.03 22.17 -1.96
N ALA A 142 14.74 21.25 -2.87
CA ALA A 142 14.18 19.95 -2.60
C ALA A 142 15.15 19.12 -1.77
N THR A 143 16.44 19.09 -2.12
CA THR A 143 17.47 18.37 -1.35
C THR A 143 17.48 18.80 0.12
N LEU A 144 17.47 20.11 0.39
CA LEU A 144 17.38 20.68 1.73
C LEU A 144 16.04 20.31 2.41
N ALA A 145 14.92 20.39 1.69
CA ALA A 145 13.60 20.05 2.23
C ALA A 145 13.50 18.57 2.65
N LEU A 146 14.11 17.64 1.88
CA LEU A 146 14.13 16.23 2.22
C LEU A 146 15.05 15.95 3.41
N LYS A 147 16.28 16.49 3.41
CA LYS A 147 17.30 16.21 4.44
C LYS A 147 17.03 16.88 5.78
N GLU A 148 16.60 18.14 5.77
CA GLU A 148 16.55 18.95 7.00
C GLU A 148 15.12 19.12 7.53
N GLN A 149 14.11 19.05 6.66
CA GLN A 149 12.74 19.42 7.01
C GLN A 149 11.77 18.23 7.02
N ASN A 150 12.23 17.02 6.69
CA ASN A 150 11.43 15.80 6.62
C ASN A 150 10.14 15.99 5.78
N LYS A 151 10.27 16.67 4.63
CA LYS A 151 9.17 16.94 3.70
C LYS A 151 9.09 15.90 2.58
N SER A 152 7.94 15.86 1.92
CA SER A 152 7.72 15.09 0.70
C SER A 152 8.43 15.73 -0.49
N LEU A 153 8.71 14.94 -1.53
CA LEU A 153 9.22 15.43 -2.81
C LEU A 153 8.05 15.90 -3.69
N LEU A 154 8.00 17.20 -3.97
CA LEU A 154 7.02 17.81 -4.88
C LEU A 154 7.53 17.85 -6.32
N PRO A 155 6.64 17.91 -7.33
CA PRO A 155 7.05 17.98 -8.74
C PRO A 155 7.92 19.21 -9.03
N ALA A 156 7.65 20.33 -8.36
CA ALA A 156 8.41 21.58 -8.48
C ALA A 156 9.91 21.42 -8.19
N GLY A 157 10.27 20.44 -7.34
CA GLY A 157 11.66 20.15 -6.98
C GLY A 157 12.32 19.10 -7.86
N VAL A 158 11.62 18.55 -8.86
CA VAL A 158 12.16 17.55 -9.79
C VAL A 158 12.80 18.26 -10.98
N VAL A 159 14.08 17.97 -11.20
CA VAL A 159 14.91 18.54 -12.28
C VAL A 159 14.97 17.59 -13.47
N GLU A 160 15.02 16.29 -13.21
CA GLU A 160 15.07 15.27 -14.26
C GLU A 160 14.55 13.93 -13.72
N VAL A 161 13.88 13.16 -14.58
CA VAL A 161 13.53 11.77 -14.30
C VAL A 161 14.18 10.82 -15.31
N LYS A 162 14.71 9.69 -14.83
CA LYS A 162 15.37 8.66 -15.65
C LYS A 162 14.90 7.26 -15.29
N GLY A 163 14.82 6.38 -16.29
CA GLY A 163 14.45 4.97 -16.13
C GLY A 163 13.12 4.63 -16.78
N ASN A 164 12.51 3.52 -16.37
CA ASN A 164 11.20 3.09 -16.87
C ASN A 164 10.43 2.42 -15.73
N PHE A 165 9.92 3.25 -14.83
CA PHE A 165 9.21 2.82 -13.64
C PHE A 165 7.76 3.29 -13.69
N GLN A 166 6.91 2.56 -12.97
CA GLN A 166 5.50 2.85 -12.80
C GLN A 166 5.24 3.37 -11.38
N ARG A 167 4.04 3.91 -11.17
CA ARG A 167 3.54 4.21 -9.83
C ARG A 167 3.69 2.98 -8.92
N GLY A 168 4.17 3.20 -7.70
CA GLY A 168 4.41 2.15 -6.70
C GLY A 168 5.80 1.51 -6.78
N ASP A 169 6.58 1.79 -7.83
CA ASP A 169 7.98 1.34 -7.90
C ASP A 169 8.89 2.18 -7.01
N ILE A 170 9.99 1.56 -6.55
CA ILE A 170 11.07 2.24 -5.85
C ILE A 170 11.97 2.94 -6.87
N VAL A 171 12.30 4.19 -6.56
CA VAL A 171 13.24 5.01 -7.33
C VAL A 171 14.28 5.64 -6.41
N ASP A 172 15.48 5.81 -6.95
CA ASP A 172 16.54 6.55 -6.29
C ASP A 172 16.32 8.07 -6.42
N ILE A 173 16.68 8.81 -5.39
CA ILE A 173 16.63 10.27 -5.35
C ILE A 173 18.05 10.80 -5.31
N LEU A 174 18.42 11.60 -6.31
CA LEU A 174 19.76 12.16 -6.49
C LEU A 174 19.71 13.69 -6.46
N SER A 175 20.74 14.32 -5.91
CA SER A 175 20.93 15.77 -6.09
C SER A 175 21.35 16.08 -7.54
N GLU A 176 21.31 17.35 -7.94
CA GLU A 176 21.81 17.80 -9.26
C GLU A 176 23.26 17.39 -9.55
N ASP A 177 24.10 17.34 -8.50
CA ASP A 177 25.49 16.84 -8.60
C ASP A 177 25.60 15.31 -8.77
N GLY A 178 24.48 14.59 -8.79
CA GLY A 178 24.41 13.13 -8.88
C GLY A 178 24.68 12.40 -7.56
N ASN A 179 24.73 13.11 -6.43
CA ASN A 179 24.93 12.49 -5.13
C ASN A 179 23.64 11.81 -4.63
N PRO A 180 23.73 10.63 -4.02
CA PRO A 180 22.57 9.97 -3.46
C PRO A 180 22.00 10.77 -2.29
N VAL A 181 20.73 11.15 -2.39
CA VAL A 181 19.97 11.84 -1.34
C VAL A 181 19.09 10.85 -0.59
N GLY A 182 18.51 9.88 -1.31
CA GLY A 182 17.59 8.92 -0.72
C GLY A 182 16.99 7.98 -1.74
N CYS A 183 15.94 7.29 -1.35
CA CYS A 183 15.12 6.48 -2.24
C CYS A 183 13.68 6.41 -1.70
N GLY A 184 12.71 6.18 -2.57
CA GLY A 184 11.31 6.16 -2.17
C GLY A 184 10.38 5.54 -3.18
N ILE A 185 9.13 5.34 -2.76
CA ILE A 185 8.06 4.80 -3.60
C ILE A 185 7.38 5.95 -4.33
N SER A 186 7.36 5.89 -5.67
CA SER A 186 6.81 6.95 -6.50
C SER A 186 5.28 6.88 -6.59
N ASN A 187 4.61 8.02 -6.42
CA ASN A 187 3.17 8.18 -6.63
C ASN A 187 2.79 8.25 -8.13
N TYR A 188 3.76 8.47 -9.00
CA TYR A 188 3.58 8.61 -10.44
C TYR A 188 4.63 7.80 -11.21
N GLY A 189 4.31 7.35 -12.42
CA GLY A 189 5.27 6.69 -13.30
C GLY A 189 6.20 7.67 -14.01
N PHE A 190 7.26 7.15 -14.62
CA PHE A 190 8.25 7.93 -15.40
C PHE A 190 7.59 8.91 -16.39
N ALA A 191 6.66 8.42 -17.21
CA ALA A 191 6.02 9.22 -18.26
C ALA A 191 5.07 10.31 -17.73
N GLU A 192 4.63 10.17 -16.48
CA GLU A 192 3.78 11.15 -15.81
C GLU A 192 4.65 12.21 -15.14
N ILE A 193 5.69 11.80 -14.41
CA ILE A 193 6.66 12.72 -13.78
C ILE A 193 7.32 13.61 -14.83
N ALA A 194 7.72 13.06 -15.97
CA ALA A 194 8.30 13.83 -17.07
C ALA A 194 7.38 14.92 -17.64
N LYS A 195 6.07 14.88 -17.35
CA LYS A 195 5.11 15.94 -17.75
C LYS A 195 4.86 16.97 -16.66
N ILE A 196 5.17 16.66 -15.41
CA ILE A 196 4.90 17.52 -14.24
C ILE A 196 6.19 17.98 -13.54
N GLU A 197 7.37 17.56 -14.00
CA GLU A 197 8.66 18.01 -13.46
C GLU A 197 8.78 19.53 -13.56
N GLY A 198 9.20 20.17 -12.47
CA GLY A 198 9.28 21.63 -12.34
C GLY A 198 7.94 22.35 -12.17
N GLU A 199 6.80 21.64 -12.21
CA GLU A 199 5.48 22.24 -12.09
C GLU A 199 4.98 22.30 -10.64
N HIS A 200 4.06 23.22 -10.37
CA HIS A 200 3.36 23.26 -9.08
C HIS A 200 2.31 22.15 -8.99
N SER A 201 2.08 21.63 -7.78
CA SER A 201 1.19 20.48 -7.54
C SER A 201 -0.25 20.71 -8.00
N ASP A 202 -0.73 21.96 -7.98
CA ASP A 202 -2.07 22.34 -8.46
C ASP A 202 -2.27 22.11 -9.97
N LYS A 203 -1.18 22.01 -10.75
CA LYS A 203 -1.22 21.73 -12.18
C LYS A 203 -1.28 20.25 -12.53
N ILE A 204 -1.03 19.35 -11.58
CA ILE A 204 -0.94 17.91 -11.85
C ILE A 204 -2.20 17.39 -12.55
N SER A 205 -3.37 17.65 -11.97
CA SER A 205 -4.66 17.18 -12.52
C SER A 205 -4.90 17.72 -13.94
N SER A 206 -4.50 18.97 -14.20
CA SER A 206 -4.65 19.58 -15.53
C SER A 206 -3.71 19.00 -16.60
N LEU A 207 -2.50 18.60 -16.20
CA LEU A 207 -1.46 18.09 -17.11
C LEU A 207 -1.61 16.58 -17.37
N LEU A 208 -2.09 15.82 -16.38
CA LEU A 208 -2.21 14.37 -16.45
C LEU A 208 -3.65 13.89 -16.73
N GLY A 209 -4.66 14.67 -16.35
CA GLY A 209 -6.06 14.26 -16.36
C GLY A 209 -6.51 13.49 -15.11
N HIS A 210 -5.60 13.29 -14.15
CA HIS A 210 -5.81 12.65 -12.85
C HIS A 210 -4.76 13.11 -11.83
N ASP A 211 -4.99 12.85 -10.56
CA ASP A 211 -4.04 13.09 -9.48
C ASP A 211 -4.03 11.93 -8.46
N TYR A 212 -2.88 11.74 -7.81
CA TYR A 212 -2.62 10.73 -6.79
C TYR A 212 -2.00 11.38 -5.54
N GLY A 213 -2.29 12.66 -5.31
CA GLY A 213 -1.67 13.51 -4.29
C GLY A 213 -0.80 14.62 -4.87
N ASP A 214 -0.35 15.53 -4.02
CA ASP A 214 0.44 16.70 -4.44
C ASP A 214 1.91 16.35 -4.68
N GLU A 215 2.34 15.16 -4.28
CA GLU A 215 3.74 14.80 -4.15
C GLU A 215 4.13 13.64 -5.07
N VAL A 216 5.34 13.74 -5.63
CA VAL A 216 5.96 12.66 -6.42
C VAL A 216 6.36 11.50 -5.51
N ILE A 217 6.93 11.80 -4.33
CA ILE A 217 7.22 10.82 -3.27
C ILE A 217 6.82 11.43 -1.93
N HIS A 218 5.86 10.80 -1.25
CA HIS A 218 5.48 11.20 0.10
C HIS A 218 6.60 10.89 1.11
N ARG A 219 6.82 11.75 2.11
CA ARG A 219 7.88 11.58 3.13
C ARG A 219 7.87 10.22 3.85
N ASN A 220 6.70 9.64 4.10
CA ASN A 220 6.56 8.34 4.78
C ASN A 220 6.89 7.15 3.85
N ASN A 221 6.98 7.42 2.55
CA ASN A 221 7.36 6.48 1.51
C ASN A 221 8.81 6.67 1.06
N MET A 222 9.61 7.39 1.85
CA MET A 222 10.97 7.78 1.51
C MET A 222 11.96 7.45 2.63
N VAL A 223 13.19 7.17 2.23
CA VAL A 223 14.39 7.13 3.08
C VAL A 223 15.33 8.20 2.58
N VAL A 224 15.83 9.02 3.49
CA VAL A 224 16.88 10.00 3.20
C VAL A 224 18.16 9.52 3.90
N PHE A 225 19.31 9.71 3.24
CA PHE A 225 20.63 9.31 3.73
C PHE A 225 21.32 10.42 4.53
#